data_AF-A0A233W6U4-F1
#
_entry.id   AF-A0A233W6U4-F1
#
_cell.length_a   1.000
_cell.length_b   1.000
_cell.length_c   1.000
_cell.angle_alpha   90.00
_cell.angle_beta   90.00
_cell.angle_gamma   90.00
#
_symmetry.space_group_name_H-M   'P 1'
#
loop_
_entity.id
_entity.type
_entity.pdbx_description
1 polymer ?
#
loop_
_entity_poly.entity_id
_entity_poly.type
_entity_poly.pdbx_seq_one_letter_code
_entity_poly.pdbx_strand_id
1 'polypeptide(L)'
;MENRANIPILRKIIFGIVVSILLLATIASMFLMVNHAAGFFVEGMIGFVCEIVFRVFFIILFFLVLLMSHFIKEKRTSTIIWWICVICYVIGSFYAMKAPIEDLPYINSPSNIKLKYVTFEEDHNYQFSTFYKLTGYTQNDEIEIFDLNWQTYENEKQKWDDNGNVSADITFLPHTNVLMKLNTHDQQSSKDK
;
A
#
# COMPACT_ATOMS: atom_id res chain seq x y z
N MET A 1 -27.93 35.13 -30.26
CA MET A 1 -27.71 34.94 -28.80
C MET A 1 -27.80 33.45 -28.54
N GLU A 2 -26.69 32.88 -28.09
CA GLU A 2 -26.51 31.44 -27.90
C GLU A 2 -27.46 30.93 -26.82
N ASN A 3 -28.29 29.94 -27.16
CA ASN A 3 -29.21 29.28 -26.23
C ASN A 3 -28.36 28.52 -25.20
N ARG A 4 -28.03 29.15 -24.06
CA ARG A 4 -27.46 28.44 -22.92
C ARG A 4 -28.52 27.47 -22.42
N ALA A 5 -28.42 26.21 -22.83
CA ALA A 5 -29.27 25.14 -22.35
C ALA A 5 -29.26 25.17 -20.82
N ASN A 6 -30.38 25.57 -20.22
CA ASN A 6 -30.47 25.77 -18.79
C ASN A 6 -30.45 24.37 -18.16
N ILE A 7 -29.28 23.98 -17.63
CA ILE A 7 -29.09 22.67 -17.02
C ILE A 7 -30.11 22.54 -15.88
N PRO A 8 -30.96 21.51 -15.88
CA PRO A 8 -32.02 21.36 -14.89
C PRO A 8 -31.42 21.33 -13.48
N ILE A 9 -32.10 21.98 -12.53
CA ILE A 9 -31.64 22.18 -11.14
C ILE A 9 -31.21 20.84 -10.50
N LEU A 10 -31.96 19.76 -10.78
CA LEU A 10 -31.64 18.40 -10.34
C LEU A 10 -30.25 17.94 -10.78
N ARG A 11 -29.83 18.21 -12.02
CA ARG A 11 -28.48 17.84 -12.51
C ARG A 11 -27.38 18.64 -11.80
N LYS A 12 -27.64 19.90 -11.44
CA LYS A 12 -26.69 20.72 -10.66
C LYS A 12 -26.52 20.17 -9.25
N ILE A 13 -27.62 19.75 -8.62
CA ILE A 13 -27.61 19.13 -7.28
C ILE A 13 -26.86 17.80 -7.31
N ILE A 14 -27.17 16.92 -8.27
CA ILE A 14 -26.47 15.64 -8.44
C ILE A 14 -24.98 15.86 -8.66
N PHE A 15 -24.61 16.80 -9.54
CA PHE A 15 -23.22 17.15 -9.79
C PHE A 15 -22.52 17.64 -8.51
N GLY A 16 -23.16 18.53 -7.75
CA GLY A 16 -22.65 19.00 -6.46
C GLY A 16 -22.39 17.86 -5.47
N ILE A 17 -23.34 16.93 -5.32
CA ILE A 17 -23.21 15.76 -4.44
C ILE A 17 -22.01 14.89 -4.88
N VAL A 18 -21.91 14.58 -6.17
CA VAL A 18 -20.80 13.77 -6.70
C VAL A 18 -19.46 14.43 -6.44
N VAL A 19 -19.33 15.74 -6.70
CA VAL A 19 -18.09 16.49 -6.43
C VAL A 19 -17.74 16.47 -4.94
N SER A 20 -18.72 16.67 -4.05
CA SER A 20 -18.49 16.60 -2.60
C SER A 20 -18.02 15.22 -2.16
N ILE A 21 -18.59 14.13 -2.69
CA ILE A 21 -18.17 12.76 -2.37
C ILE A 21 -16.73 12.53 -2.84
N LEU A 22 -16.38 12.96 -4.06
CA LEU A 22 -15.01 12.83 -4.57
C LEU A 22 -13.99 13.63 -3.75
N LEU A 23 -14.36 14.83 -3.30
CA LEU A 23 -13.52 15.64 -2.43
C LEU A 23 -13.26 14.94 -1.09
N LEU A 24 -14.32 14.42 -0.46
CA LEU A 24 -14.19 13.67 0.80
C LEU A 24 -13.33 12.42 0.63
N ALA A 25 -13.53 11.66 -0.46
CA ALA A 25 -12.71 10.48 -0.77
C ALA A 25 -11.23 10.84 -0.95
N THR A 26 -10.95 11.98 -1.57
CA THR A 26 -9.57 12.48 -1.76
C THR A 26 -8.92 12.83 -0.42
N ILE A 27 -9.65 13.55 0.46
CA ILE A 27 -9.16 13.91 1.79
C ILE A 27 -8.90 12.66 2.64
N ALA A 28 -9.82 11.70 2.63
CA ALA A 28 -9.66 10.44 3.35
C ALA A 28 -8.46 9.63 2.82
N SER A 29 -8.28 9.58 1.50
CA SER A 29 -7.13 8.90 0.88
C SER A 29 -5.81 9.56 1.28
N MET A 30 -5.74 10.89 1.26
CA MET A 30 -4.57 11.64 1.71
C MET A 30 -4.24 11.37 3.18
N PHE A 31 -5.25 11.35 4.05
CA PHE A 31 -5.07 11.02 5.46
C PHE A 31 -4.47 9.62 5.64
N LEU A 32 -4.99 8.61 4.94
CA LEU A 32 -4.47 7.25 5.01
C LEU A 32 -3.03 7.17 4.49
N MET A 33 -2.73 7.78 3.34
CA MET A 33 -1.39 7.77 2.76
C MET A 33 -0.35 8.45 3.65
N VAL A 34 -0.69 9.59 4.27
CA VAL A 34 0.24 10.31 5.18
C VAL A 34 0.54 9.46 6.41
N ASN A 35 -0.46 8.82 7.02
CA ASN A 35 -0.24 7.96 8.18
C ASN A 35 0.51 6.67 7.83
N HIS A 36 0.27 6.11 6.64
CA HIS A 36 1.04 4.98 6.12
C HIS A 36 2.51 5.36 5.91
N ALA A 37 2.78 6.50 5.26
CA ALA A 37 4.13 7.02 5.05
C ALA A 37 4.84 7.43 6.36
N ALA A 38 4.10 7.66 7.44
CA ALA A 38 4.63 7.93 8.77
C ALA A 38 4.79 6.65 9.64
N GLY A 39 4.53 5.46 9.09
CA GLY A 39 4.73 4.19 9.78
C GLY A 39 3.65 3.82 10.79
N PHE A 40 2.43 4.36 10.69
CA PHE A 40 1.31 4.03 11.60
C PHE A 40 0.32 3.01 11.02
N PHE A 41 0.14 3.00 9.70
CA PHE A 41 -0.88 2.20 9.01
C PHE A 41 -0.24 1.26 7.98
N VAL A 42 0.74 0.47 8.42
CA VAL A 42 1.48 -0.45 7.57
C VAL A 42 1.10 -1.91 7.83
N GLU A 43 0.69 -2.25 9.05
CA GLU A 43 0.26 -3.60 9.42
C GLU A 43 -1.26 -3.81 9.37
N GLY A 44 -1.65 -5.10 9.32
CA GLY A 44 -3.01 -5.58 9.47
C GLY A 44 -3.93 -5.17 8.32
N MET A 45 -5.24 -5.28 8.57
CA MET A 45 -6.26 -4.92 7.58
C MET A 45 -6.19 -3.45 7.17
N ILE A 46 -5.78 -2.55 8.08
CA ILE A 46 -5.63 -1.13 7.77
C ILE A 46 -4.45 -0.93 6.81
N GLY A 47 -3.33 -1.60 7.03
CA GLY A 47 -2.19 -1.61 6.10
C GLY A 47 -2.58 -2.08 4.70
N PHE A 48 -3.33 -3.17 4.61
CA PHE A 48 -3.86 -3.66 3.33
C PHE A 48 -4.79 -2.67 2.63
N VAL A 49 -5.67 -1.98 3.39
CA VAL A 49 -6.52 -0.92 2.82
C VAL A 49 -5.68 0.26 2.33
N CYS A 50 -4.65 0.67 3.07
CA CYS A 50 -3.74 1.73 2.65
C CYS A 50 -3.01 1.38 1.34
N GLU A 51 -2.53 0.14 1.20
CA GLU A 51 -1.93 -0.37 -0.05
C GLU A 51 -2.87 -0.23 -1.25
N ILE A 52 -4.14 -0.63 -1.08
CA ILE A 52 -5.16 -0.49 -2.14
C ILE A 52 -5.42 0.99 -2.44
N VAL A 53 -5.62 1.81 -1.42
CA VAL A 53 -5.93 3.24 -1.57
C VAL A 53 -4.81 3.97 -2.30
N PHE A 54 -3.56 3.69 -1.94
CA PHE A 54 -2.38 4.28 -2.58
C PHE A 54 -2.33 3.91 -4.07
N ARG A 55 -2.47 2.62 -4.41
CA ARG A 55 -2.45 2.14 -5.80
C ARG A 55 -3.59 2.73 -6.63
N VAL A 56 -4.82 2.70 -6.10
CA VAL A 56 -6.01 3.26 -6.77
C VAL A 56 -5.86 4.77 -6.97
N PHE A 57 -5.32 5.50 -5.99
CA PHE A 57 -5.08 6.93 -6.10
C PHE A 57 -4.18 7.28 -7.29
N PHE A 58 -3.04 6.59 -7.46
CA PHE A 58 -2.17 6.80 -8.60
C PHE A 58 -2.80 6.38 -9.93
N ILE A 59 -3.55 5.27 -9.96
CA ILE A 59 -4.29 4.82 -11.15
C ILE A 59 -5.28 5.91 -11.61
N ILE A 60 -6.02 6.53 -10.68
CA ILE A 60 -6.94 7.63 -10.99
C ILE A 60 -6.18 8.88 -11.43
N LEU A 61 -5.08 9.22 -10.74
CA LEU A 61 -4.26 10.38 -11.09
C LEU A 61 -3.72 10.28 -12.53
N PHE A 62 -3.11 9.14 -12.88
CA PHE A 62 -2.60 8.89 -14.22
C PHE A 62 -3.71 8.86 -15.27
N PHE A 63 -4.89 8.32 -14.93
CA PHE A 63 -6.06 8.37 -15.80
C PHE A 63 -6.48 9.81 -16.12
N LEU A 64 -6.54 10.68 -15.10
CA LEU A 64 -6.91 12.09 -15.28
C LEU A 64 -5.88 12.82 -16.16
N VAL A 65 -4.59 12.57 -15.96
CA VAL A 65 -3.52 13.12 -16.81
C VAL A 65 -3.70 12.66 -18.26
N LEU A 66 -3.97 11.37 -18.48
CA LEU A 66 -4.22 10.83 -19.82
C LEU A 66 -5.47 11.41 -20.47
N LEU A 67 -6.54 11.60 -19.70
CA LEU A 67 -7.78 12.20 -20.17
C LEU A 67 -7.58 13.66 -20.56
N MET A 68 -6.89 14.45 -19.74
CA MET A 68 -6.56 15.85 -20.07
C MET A 68 -5.66 15.94 -21.29
N SER A 69 -4.65 15.07 -21.40
CA SER A 69 -3.78 15.01 -22.57
C SER A 69 -4.51 14.63 -23.85
N HIS A 70 -5.70 13.99 -23.76
CA HIS A 70 -6.51 13.68 -24.93
C HIS A 70 -6.95 14.93 -25.69
N PHE A 71 -7.33 15.98 -24.97
CA PHE A 71 -7.87 17.21 -25.55
C PHE A 71 -6.81 18.14 -26.13
N ILE A 72 -5.53 17.93 -25.82
CA ILE A 72 -4.41 18.80 -26.21
C ILE A 72 -3.72 18.31 -27.50
N LYS A 73 -4.18 17.21 -28.08
CA LYS A 73 -3.53 16.61 -29.26
C LYS A 73 -3.87 17.36 -30.54
N GLU A 74 -2.84 17.87 -31.20
CA GLU A 74 -2.99 18.52 -32.50
C GLU A 74 -2.39 17.72 -33.67
N LYS A 75 -1.40 16.85 -33.42
CA LYS A 75 -0.64 16.14 -34.46
C LYS A 75 -0.90 14.64 -34.46
N ARG A 76 -0.84 14.02 -35.65
CA ARG A 76 -1.00 12.56 -35.84
C ARG A 76 0.00 11.73 -35.03
N THR A 77 1.24 12.21 -34.90
CA THR A 77 2.27 11.59 -34.05
C THR A 77 1.89 11.62 -32.57
N SER A 78 1.33 12.73 -32.08
CA SER A 78 0.82 12.84 -30.70
C SER A 78 -0.35 11.90 -30.43
N THR A 79 -1.21 11.64 -31.43
CA THR A 79 -2.29 10.65 -31.33
C THR A 79 -1.76 9.23 -31.17
N ILE A 80 -0.73 8.85 -31.94
CA ILE A 80 -0.11 7.52 -31.85
C ILE A 80 0.57 7.34 -30.48
N ILE A 81 1.35 8.33 -30.04
CA ILE A 81 2.02 8.30 -28.73
C ILE A 81 1.00 8.12 -27.60
N TRP A 82 -0.12 8.84 -27.66
CA TRP A 82 -1.15 8.70 -26.64
C TRP A 82 -1.78 7.31 -26.59
N TRP A 83 -2.02 6.67 -27.74
CA TRP A 83 -2.53 5.29 -27.76
C TRP A 83 -1.55 4.32 -27.11
N ILE A 84 -0.24 4.51 -27.33
CA ILE A 84 0.80 3.75 -26.63
C ILE A 84 0.69 4.00 -25.11
N CYS A 85 0.56 5.25 -24.68
CA CYS A 85 0.39 5.58 -23.27
C CYS A 85 -0.87 4.96 -22.66
N VAL A 86 -1.98 4.91 -23.41
CA VAL A 86 -3.22 4.25 -22.96
C VAL A 86 -3.02 2.74 -22.78
N ILE A 87 -2.34 2.08 -23.71
CA ILE A 87 -2.02 0.65 -23.59
C ILE A 87 -1.13 0.41 -22.37
N CYS A 88 -0.07 1.19 -22.21
CA CYS A 88 0.81 1.12 -21.04
C CYS A 88 0.06 1.38 -19.73
N TYR A 89 -0.90 2.31 -19.73
CA TYR A 89 -1.73 2.59 -18.57
C TYR A 89 -2.62 1.42 -18.18
N VAL A 90 -3.29 0.78 -19.14
CA VAL A 90 -4.15 -0.38 -18.86
C VAL A 90 -3.32 -1.53 -18.29
N ILE A 91 -2.18 -1.83 -18.92
CA ILE A 91 -1.26 -2.87 -18.46
C ILE A 91 -0.69 -2.53 -17.08
N GLY A 92 -0.20 -1.31 -16.90
CA GLY A 92 0.37 -0.83 -15.64
C GLY A 92 -0.66 -0.85 -14.51
N SER A 93 -1.89 -0.45 -14.77
CA SER A 93 -2.99 -0.47 -13.79
C SER A 93 -3.33 -1.90 -13.36
N PHE A 94 -3.32 -2.86 -14.30
CA PHE A 94 -3.51 -4.27 -13.99
C PHE A 94 -2.39 -4.79 -13.08
N TYR A 95 -1.12 -4.55 -13.43
CA TYR A 95 0.00 -5.00 -12.59
C TYR A 95 0.04 -4.31 -11.23
N ALA A 96 -0.33 -3.02 -11.15
CA ALA A 96 -0.42 -2.30 -9.90
C ALA A 96 -1.45 -2.93 -8.95
N MET A 97 -2.59 -3.39 -9.47
CA MET A 97 -3.66 -4.03 -8.69
C MET A 97 -3.51 -5.55 -8.53
N LYS A 98 -2.58 -6.19 -9.25
CA LYS A 98 -2.42 -7.64 -9.25
C LYS A 98 -2.23 -8.19 -7.84
N ALA A 99 -1.23 -7.68 -7.11
CA ALA A 99 -0.91 -8.13 -5.76
C ALA A 99 -2.09 -8.05 -4.78
N PRO A 100 -2.77 -6.90 -4.58
CA PRO A 100 -3.90 -6.84 -3.66
C PRO A 100 -5.09 -7.69 -4.09
N ILE A 101 -5.27 -7.92 -5.40
CA ILE A 101 -6.31 -8.84 -5.91
C ILE A 101 -5.97 -10.29 -5.55
N GLU A 102 -4.71 -10.69 -5.74
CA GLU A 102 -4.23 -12.04 -5.41
C GLU A 102 -4.25 -12.32 -3.90
N ASP A 103 -4.21 -11.27 -3.08
CA ASP A 103 -4.31 -11.36 -1.62
C ASP A 103 -5.74 -11.42 -1.07
N LEU A 104 -6.77 -11.12 -1.88
CA LEU A 104 -8.18 -11.25 -1.46
C LEU A 104 -8.51 -12.60 -0.81
N PRO A 105 -8.14 -13.77 -1.38
CA PRO A 105 -8.37 -15.07 -0.73
C PRO A 105 -7.58 -15.27 0.57
N TYR A 106 -6.47 -14.55 0.76
CA TYR A 106 -5.61 -14.67 1.94
C TYR A 106 -6.06 -13.77 3.11
N ILE A 107 -7.02 -12.86 2.92
CA ILE A 107 -7.53 -12.00 3.99
C ILE A 107 -8.04 -12.81 5.19
N ASN A 108 -8.79 -13.87 4.94
CA ASN A 108 -9.38 -14.71 5.99
C ASN A 108 -8.48 -15.90 6.38
N SER A 109 -7.45 -16.17 5.58
CA SER A 109 -6.50 -17.26 5.80
C SER A 109 -5.11 -16.81 5.35
N PRO A 110 -4.44 -15.92 6.10
CA PRO A 110 -3.17 -15.38 5.67
C PRO A 110 -2.06 -16.44 5.76
N SER A 111 -1.00 -16.21 5.00
CA SER A 111 0.16 -17.10 4.98
C SER A 111 0.96 -16.98 6.26
N ASN A 112 1.66 -18.04 6.64
CA ASN A 112 2.51 -18.07 7.83
C ASN A 112 3.94 -18.42 7.46
N ILE A 113 4.90 -17.72 8.06
CA ILE A 113 6.32 -17.98 7.90
C ILE A 113 7.03 -17.88 9.26
N LYS A 114 8.08 -18.68 9.42
CA LYS A 114 8.95 -18.64 10.60
C LYS A 114 10.28 -18.03 10.20
N LEU A 115 10.69 -16.98 10.91
CA LEU A 115 11.98 -16.33 10.74
C LEU A 115 12.90 -16.63 11.92
N LYS A 116 14.20 -16.78 11.61
CA LYS A 116 15.30 -16.93 12.56
C LYS A 116 16.19 -15.70 12.50
N TYR A 117 16.93 -15.43 13.58
CA TYR A 117 17.89 -14.32 13.68
C TYR A 117 17.25 -12.98 13.28
N VAL A 118 16.14 -12.68 13.93
CA VAL A 118 15.32 -11.52 13.61
C VAL A 118 15.96 -10.25 14.14
N THR A 119 16.06 -9.23 13.30
CA THR A 119 16.56 -7.89 13.62
C THR A 119 15.49 -6.84 13.39
N PHE A 120 15.51 -5.81 14.24
CA PHE A 120 14.62 -4.66 14.16
C PHE A 120 15.44 -3.45 13.69
N GLU A 121 15.04 -2.86 12.57
CA GLU A 121 15.78 -1.78 11.93
C GLU A 121 14.90 -0.53 11.74
N GLU A 122 15.49 0.64 11.99
CA GLU A 122 14.92 1.94 11.66
C GLU A 122 15.55 2.47 10.37
N ASP A 123 14.74 2.55 9.32
CA ASP A 123 15.14 3.12 8.04
C ASP A 123 14.88 4.64 8.05
N HIS A 124 15.98 5.39 8.23
CA HIS A 124 16.02 6.85 8.24
C HIS A 124 16.38 7.45 6.87
N ASN A 125 16.30 6.68 5.78
CA ASN A 125 16.75 7.15 4.48
C ASN A 125 15.95 8.36 3.94
N TYR A 126 14.77 8.64 4.52
CA TYR A 126 13.92 9.75 4.11
C TYR A 126 13.83 10.82 5.21
N GLN A 127 14.16 12.06 4.85
CA GLN A 127 14.24 13.21 5.77
C GLN A 127 12.95 13.48 6.58
N PHE A 128 11.80 12.97 6.13
CA PHE A 128 10.48 13.19 6.73
C PHE A 128 9.69 11.88 6.97
N SER A 129 10.34 10.71 6.88
CA SER A 129 9.67 9.42 7.05
C SER A 129 10.64 8.40 7.62
N THR A 130 10.27 7.82 8.76
CA THR A 130 10.97 6.68 9.36
C THR A 130 10.14 5.44 9.12
N PHE A 131 10.73 4.45 8.44
CA PHE A 131 10.12 3.13 8.28
C PHE A 131 10.74 2.17 9.27
N TYR A 132 9.90 1.36 9.91
CA TYR A 132 10.34 0.36 10.88
C TYR A 132 10.27 -1.00 10.21
N LYS A 133 11.36 -1.75 10.25
CA LYS A 133 11.48 -3.01 9.52
C LYS A 133 11.86 -4.15 10.44
N LEU A 134 11.31 -5.31 10.13
CA LEU A 134 11.67 -6.60 10.68
C LEU A 134 12.41 -7.37 9.60
N THR A 135 13.68 -7.68 9.81
CA THR A 135 14.47 -8.50 8.90
C THR A 135 14.76 -9.84 9.56
N GLY A 136 14.67 -10.94 8.81
CA GLY A 136 15.04 -12.25 9.35
C GLY A 136 15.23 -13.29 8.26
N TYR A 137 15.73 -14.45 8.66
CA TYR A 137 16.05 -15.54 7.75
C TYR A 137 14.99 -16.63 7.79
N THR A 138 14.55 -17.11 6.63
CA THR A 138 13.66 -18.26 6.52
C THR A 138 14.39 -19.56 6.91
N GLN A 139 13.68 -20.69 6.87
CA GLN A 139 14.31 -21.99 7.08
C GLN A 139 15.32 -22.37 5.99
N ASN A 140 15.22 -21.75 4.81
CA ASN A 140 16.10 -21.97 3.66
C ASN A 140 17.21 -20.90 3.56
N ASP A 141 17.43 -20.13 4.63
CA ASP A 141 18.41 -19.02 4.70
C ASP A 141 18.14 -17.87 3.71
N GLU A 142 16.89 -17.74 3.23
CA GLU A 142 16.44 -16.57 2.45
C GLU A 142 16.12 -15.41 3.38
N ILE A 143 16.41 -14.18 2.97
CA ILE A 143 16.12 -12.97 3.77
C ILE A 143 14.71 -12.50 3.45
N GLU A 144 13.90 -12.33 4.49
CA GLU A 144 12.57 -11.72 4.41
C GLU A 144 12.54 -10.43 5.23
N ILE A 145 11.81 -9.45 4.70
CA ILE A 145 11.69 -8.11 5.30
C ILE A 145 10.21 -7.77 5.38
N PHE A 146 9.75 -7.38 6.57
CA PHE A 146 8.40 -6.90 6.81
C PHE A 146 8.42 -5.50 7.38
N ASP A 147 7.58 -4.62 6.84
CA ASP A 147 7.39 -3.31 7.42
C ASP A 147 6.47 -3.40 8.66
N LEU A 148 6.84 -2.67 9.69
CA LEU A 148 6.17 -2.63 10.98
C LEU A 148 5.55 -1.26 11.24
N ASN A 149 4.52 -1.26 12.07
CA ASN A 149 4.05 -0.04 12.68
C ASN A 149 5.05 0.41 13.75
N TRP A 150 5.21 1.73 13.94
CA TRP A 150 6.03 2.31 15.00
C TRP A 150 5.77 1.68 16.37
N GLN A 151 4.50 1.53 16.74
CA GLN A 151 4.10 0.97 18.03
C GLN A 151 4.50 -0.50 18.17
N THR A 152 4.35 -1.29 17.11
CA THR A 152 4.74 -2.71 17.11
C THR A 152 6.26 -2.82 17.24
N TYR A 153 7.00 -2.00 16.49
CA TYR A 153 8.45 -1.93 16.57
C TYR A 153 8.93 -1.60 17.99
N GLU A 154 8.43 -0.52 18.60
CA GLU A 154 8.83 -0.11 19.96
C GLU A 154 8.50 -1.20 21.00
N ASN A 155 7.31 -1.79 20.92
CA ASN A 155 6.89 -2.82 21.85
C ASN A 155 7.71 -4.10 21.72
N GLU A 156 8.09 -4.50 20.51
CA GLU A 156 8.89 -5.71 20.28
C GLU A 156 10.35 -5.48 20.63
N LYS A 157 10.92 -4.33 20.25
CA LYS A 157 12.30 -3.96 20.58
C LYS A 157 12.52 -3.90 22.10
N GLN A 158 11.55 -3.41 22.87
CA GLN A 158 11.65 -3.40 24.34
C GLN A 158 11.65 -4.78 24.99
N LYS A 159 11.20 -5.84 24.29
CA LYS A 159 11.17 -7.20 24.84
C LYS A 159 12.52 -7.91 24.75
N TRP A 160 13.37 -7.50 23.81
CA TRP A 160 14.56 -8.24 23.43
C TRP A 160 15.80 -7.37 23.65
N ASP A 161 16.78 -7.90 24.35
CA ASP A 161 18.11 -7.27 24.42
C ASP A 161 18.81 -7.37 23.05
N ASP A 162 19.67 -6.39 22.72
CA ASP A 162 20.38 -6.29 21.44
C ASP A 162 21.20 -7.55 21.06
N ASN A 163 21.46 -8.44 22.02
CA ASN A 163 22.26 -9.66 21.86
C ASN A 163 21.43 -10.97 21.88
N GLY A 164 20.10 -10.87 21.91
CA GLY A 164 19.19 -12.02 21.95
C GLY A 164 19.08 -12.72 20.60
N ASN A 165 19.12 -14.05 20.60
CA ASN A 165 18.77 -14.85 19.43
C ASN A 165 17.24 -14.92 19.31
N VAL A 166 16.64 -13.94 18.63
CA VAL A 166 15.18 -13.82 18.46
C VAL A 166 14.71 -14.55 17.20
N SER A 167 13.60 -15.27 17.33
CA SER A 167 12.84 -15.86 16.22
C SER A 167 11.44 -15.26 16.17
N ALA A 168 10.80 -15.30 15.01
CA ALA A 168 9.45 -14.75 14.84
C ALA A 168 8.55 -15.71 14.05
N ASP A 169 7.33 -15.90 14.55
CA ASP A 169 6.22 -16.46 13.78
C ASP A 169 5.42 -15.29 13.21
N ILE A 170 5.39 -15.20 11.87
CA ILE A 170 4.76 -14.11 11.12
C ILE A 170 3.58 -14.66 10.36
N THR A 171 2.47 -13.92 10.44
CA THR A 171 1.30 -14.11 9.59
C THR A 171 1.19 -12.90 8.66
N PHE A 172 1.05 -13.10 7.35
CA PHE A 172 1.12 -12.02 6.36
C PHE A 172 0.30 -12.31 5.09
N LEU A 173 0.06 -11.27 4.30
CA LEU A 173 -0.54 -11.38 2.97
C LEU A 173 0.57 -11.62 1.91
N PRO A 174 0.56 -12.76 1.20
CA PRO A 174 1.74 -13.23 0.46
C PRO A 174 2.12 -12.42 -0.79
N HIS A 175 1.24 -11.61 -1.36
CA HIS A 175 1.54 -10.85 -2.58
C HIS A 175 1.84 -9.37 -2.29
N THR A 176 1.27 -8.81 -1.23
CA THR A 176 1.49 -7.43 -0.77
C THR A 176 2.49 -7.34 0.37
N ASN A 177 2.89 -8.46 0.98
CA ASN A 177 3.76 -8.54 2.16
C ASN A 177 3.25 -7.78 3.40
N VAL A 178 1.96 -7.45 3.44
CA VAL A 178 1.37 -6.79 4.60
C VAL A 178 1.40 -7.75 5.78
N LEU A 179 2.11 -7.35 6.84
CA LEU A 179 2.20 -8.09 8.09
C LEU A 179 0.84 -8.05 8.80
N MET A 180 0.24 -9.22 9.03
CA MET A 180 -1.06 -9.36 9.69
C MET A 180 -0.92 -9.63 11.19
N LYS A 181 0.12 -10.38 11.57
CA LYS A 181 0.44 -10.69 12.96
C LYS A 181 1.93 -11.00 13.10
N LEU A 182 2.51 -10.54 14.21
CA LEU A 182 3.87 -10.83 14.62
C LEU A 182 3.86 -11.45 16.02
N ASN A 183 4.55 -12.59 16.20
CA ASN A 183 4.86 -13.12 17.53
C ASN A 183 6.34 -13.49 17.59
N THR A 184 7.09 -12.80 18.44
CA THR A 184 8.51 -13.04 18.68
C THR A 184 8.71 -14.03 19.82
N HIS A 185 9.81 -14.78 19.79
CA HIS A 185 10.19 -15.73 20.83
C HIS A 185 11.68 -16.04 20.82
N ASP A 186 12.22 -16.49 21.96
CA ASP A 186 13.61 -16.93 22.08
C ASP A 186 13.87 -18.19 21.24
N GLN A 187 14.95 -18.17 20.46
CA GLN A 187 15.36 -19.29 19.61
C GLN A 187 15.76 -20.53 20.43
N GLN A 188 16.15 -20.37 21.70
CA GLN A 188 16.49 -21.47 22.61
C GLN A 188 15.28 -22.32 23.03
N SER A 189 14.05 -21.81 22.94
CA SER A 189 12.83 -22.52 23.36
C SER A 189 12.42 -23.66 22.41
N SER A 190 13.05 -23.79 21.23
CA SER A 190 12.71 -24.85 20.25
C SER A 190 13.51 -26.15 20.38
N LYS A 191 14.47 -26.23 21.31
CA LYS A 191 15.28 -27.46 21.52
C LYS A 191 14.72 -28.44 22.55
N ASP A 192 13.68 -28.06 23.31
CA ASP A 192 13.12 -28.90 24.38
C ASP A 192 11.68 -29.38 24.08
N LYS A 193 11.42 -29.86 22.86
CA LYS A 193 10.25 -30.70 22.55
C LYS A 193 10.60 -31.88 21.66
#